data_AF-A0A4Z0N2C3-F1
#
_entry.id   AF-A0A4Z0N2C3-F1
#
_cell.length_a   1.000
_cell.length_b   1.000
_cell.length_c   1.000
_cell.angle_alpha   90.00
_cell.angle_beta   90.00
_cell.angle_gamma   90.00
#
_symmetry.space_group_name_H-M   'P 1'
#
loop_
_entity.id
_entity.type
_entity.pdbx_description
1 polymer ?
#
loop_
_entity_poly.entity_id
_entity_poly.type
_entity_poly.pdbx_seq_one_letter_code
_entity_poly.pdbx_strand_id
1 'polypeptide(L)'
;MTQPPPSYPPPPPPYGSPYGPGPYPYPAPPQTNGMAIASLICAFLFAPLGIVFGHVSLSQIKKSGEEGRGLAIAGLVISYLVTVLTIVAVIAGAMFFSWMARELQRSGGAGIPGRTTSTGPGSGELPPFAPPASRGANCTYPATATPADKPNKLPRTGKVPTSPATVNATMVTSAGAIDLQLDNAKAPCTVNSFVSLAQQGYFDDTPCHRLADSPTLSMLQCGDPTGTGRGGPGYRFTNEYPTNQFRPFDPALQQGVRYPRGTVAMANSGPDTNGSQFFIVYRDSMLPPTYTVFGRVDEKGLETVEDIAVAGIAGGAEDGQPKRPVTIRSIRLD
;
A
#
# COMPACT_ATOMS: atom_id res chain seq x y z
N MET A 1 -86.32 18.60 -50.91
CA MET A 1 -85.57 19.01 -52.12
C MET A 1 -85.48 20.53 -52.09
N THR A 2 -84.35 21.06 -51.65
CA THR A 2 -84.10 22.50 -51.52
C THR A 2 -82.78 22.79 -52.24
N GLN A 3 -82.83 23.73 -53.18
CA GLN A 3 -81.79 24.03 -54.15
C GLN A 3 -80.49 24.53 -53.51
N PRO A 4 -79.32 24.26 -54.13
CA PRO A 4 -78.05 24.81 -53.69
C PRO A 4 -77.95 26.33 -53.94
N PRO A 5 -77.21 27.06 -53.09
CA PRO A 5 -77.06 28.51 -53.19
C PRO A 5 -76.19 28.96 -54.38
N PRO A 6 -76.35 30.22 -54.85
CA PRO A 6 -75.69 30.74 -56.05
C PRO A 6 -74.17 30.93 -55.90
N SER A 7 -73.44 30.72 -57.00
CA SER A 7 -71.99 30.89 -57.12
C SER A 7 -71.60 32.37 -57.21
N TYR A 8 -70.70 32.82 -56.32
CA TYR A 8 -70.09 34.15 -56.39
C TYR A 8 -68.87 34.15 -57.35
N PRO A 9 -68.65 35.24 -58.10
CA PRO A 9 -67.47 35.39 -58.96
C PRO A 9 -66.17 35.55 -58.15
N PRO A 10 -65.02 35.15 -58.70
CA PRO A 10 -63.73 35.26 -58.03
C PRO A 10 -63.30 36.73 -57.86
N PRO A 11 -62.54 37.05 -56.78
CA PRO A 11 -62.06 38.40 -56.54
C PRO A 11 -61.02 38.85 -57.60
N PRO A 12 -60.92 40.17 -57.87
CA PRO A 12 -59.96 40.70 -58.82
C PRO A 12 -58.50 40.52 -58.33
N PRO A 13 -57.52 40.43 -59.25
CA PRO A 13 -56.11 40.31 -58.87
C PRO A 13 -55.63 41.59 -58.16
N PRO A 14 -54.73 41.46 -57.15
CA PRO A 14 -54.24 42.60 -56.40
C PRO A 14 -53.39 43.53 -57.28
N TYR A 15 -53.62 44.84 -57.15
CA TYR A 15 -52.83 45.90 -57.76
C TYR A 15 -51.35 45.80 -57.32
N GLY A 16 -50.44 45.80 -58.29
CA GLY A 16 -48.99 45.84 -58.05
C GLY A 16 -48.60 47.12 -57.31
N SER A 17 -47.91 46.97 -56.19
CA SER A 17 -47.33 48.08 -55.44
C SER A 17 -45.99 48.51 -56.07
N PRO A 18 -45.68 49.82 -56.13
CA PRO A 18 -44.44 50.31 -56.73
C PRO A 18 -43.22 49.90 -55.89
N TYR A 19 -42.13 49.57 -56.58
CA TYR A 19 -40.83 49.19 -56.01
C TYR A 19 -40.38 50.16 -54.89
N GLY A 20 -40.31 49.65 -53.66
CA GLY A 20 -39.62 50.31 -52.56
C GLY A 20 -38.10 50.12 -52.65
N PRO A 21 -37.29 51.03 -52.09
CA PRO A 21 -35.83 50.92 -52.10
C PRO A 21 -35.38 49.64 -51.38
N GLY A 22 -34.48 48.89 -52.02
CA GLY A 22 -33.99 47.60 -51.51
C GLY A 22 -33.29 47.71 -50.14
N PRO A 23 -33.21 46.60 -49.38
CA PRO A 23 -32.63 46.60 -48.05
C PRO A 23 -31.15 46.99 -48.09
N TYR A 24 -30.78 47.98 -47.27
CA TYR A 24 -29.37 48.30 -47.01
C TYR A 24 -28.67 47.08 -46.40
N PRO A 25 -27.45 46.73 -46.85
CA PRO A 25 -26.69 45.64 -46.24
C PRO A 25 -26.41 45.98 -44.77
N TYR A 26 -26.94 45.16 -43.85
CA TYR A 26 -26.56 45.22 -42.45
C TYR A 26 -25.08 44.82 -42.33
N PRO A 27 -24.23 45.62 -41.66
CA PRO A 27 -22.87 45.19 -41.36
C PRO A 27 -22.91 43.93 -40.48
N ALA A 28 -22.07 42.95 -40.79
CA ALA A 28 -21.94 41.73 -40.01
C ALA A 28 -21.54 42.08 -38.55
N PRO A 29 -22.12 41.44 -37.54
CA PRO A 29 -21.76 41.71 -36.15
C PRO A 29 -20.28 41.38 -35.92
N PRO A 30 -19.56 42.19 -35.12
CA PRO A 30 -18.16 41.92 -34.82
C PRO A 30 -18.01 40.57 -34.11
N GLN A 31 -17.04 39.75 -34.56
CA GLN A 31 -16.75 38.45 -33.97
C GLN A 31 -15.73 38.61 -32.84
N THR A 32 -16.04 38.06 -31.67
CA THR A 32 -15.14 38.05 -30.51
C THR A 32 -14.16 36.88 -30.62
N ASN A 33 -12.87 37.14 -30.39
CA ASN A 33 -11.84 36.10 -30.50
C ASN A 33 -12.04 34.99 -29.44
N GLY A 34 -12.17 33.73 -29.89
CA GLY A 34 -12.41 32.58 -29.01
C GLY A 34 -11.29 32.31 -27.99
N MET A 35 -10.05 32.70 -28.29
CA MET A 35 -8.92 32.56 -27.37
C MET A 35 -8.99 33.57 -26.22
N ALA A 36 -9.63 34.73 -26.42
CA ALA A 36 -9.86 35.69 -25.35
C ALA A 36 -10.84 35.12 -24.30
N ILE A 37 -11.89 34.42 -24.76
CA ILE A 37 -12.84 33.72 -23.87
C ILE A 37 -12.15 32.58 -23.13
N ALA A 38 -11.37 31.76 -23.84
CA ALA A 38 -10.60 30.68 -23.24
C ALA A 38 -9.62 31.20 -22.16
N SER A 39 -8.98 32.34 -22.39
CA SER A 39 -8.07 32.95 -21.42
C SER A 39 -8.77 33.33 -20.11
N LEU A 40 -10.01 33.82 -20.17
CA LEU A 40 -10.78 34.18 -18.98
C LEU A 40 -11.21 32.92 -18.21
N ILE A 41 -11.68 31.88 -18.90
CA ILE A 41 -12.11 30.63 -18.25
C ILE A 41 -10.93 29.93 -17.58
N CYS A 42 -9.78 29.85 -18.27
CA CYS A 42 -8.58 29.22 -17.73
C CYS A 42 -7.96 30.00 -16.56
N ALA A 43 -8.19 31.32 -16.45
CA ALA A 43 -7.69 32.12 -15.33
C ALA A 43 -8.17 31.62 -13.97
N PHE A 44 -9.35 30.98 -13.90
CA PHE A 44 -9.92 30.44 -12.66
C PHE A 44 -9.62 28.95 -12.44
N LEU A 45 -9.42 28.18 -13.52
CA LEU A 45 -9.25 26.72 -13.44
C LEU A 45 -7.78 26.31 -13.37
N PHE A 46 -6.91 26.99 -14.13
CA PHE A 46 -5.48 26.69 -14.21
C PHE A 46 -4.71 27.91 -14.70
N ALA A 47 -4.31 28.77 -13.76
CA ALA A 47 -3.73 30.09 -14.01
C ALA A 47 -2.56 30.11 -15.04
N PRO A 48 -1.64 29.11 -15.07
CA PRO A 48 -0.58 29.09 -16.09
C PRO A 48 -1.10 29.03 -17.54
N LEU A 49 -2.21 28.32 -17.80
CA LEU A 49 -2.81 28.26 -19.13
C LEU A 49 -3.54 29.57 -19.48
N GLY A 50 -4.12 30.25 -18.49
CA GLY A 50 -4.73 31.58 -18.68
C GLY A 50 -3.73 32.63 -19.15
N ILE A 51 -2.48 32.60 -18.64
CA ILE A 51 -1.39 33.48 -19.08
C ILE A 51 -1.04 33.22 -20.56
N VAL A 52 -0.89 31.95 -20.95
CA VAL A 52 -0.53 31.56 -22.33
C VAL A 52 -1.62 32.01 -23.31
N PHE A 53 -2.89 31.71 -23.04
CA PHE A 53 -3.99 32.08 -23.92
C PHE A 53 -4.25 33.61 -23.95
N GLY A 54 -3.99 34.31 -22.84
CA GLY A 54 -4.05 35.78 -22.79
C GLY A 54 -3.05 36.44 -23.73
N HIS A 55 -1.80 35.99 -23.74
CA HIS A 55 -0.78 36.53 -24.66
C HIS A 55 -1.06 36.17 -26.13
N VAL A 56 -1.51 34.94 -26.41
CA VAL A 56 -1.84 34.49 -27.78
C VAL A 56 -3.04 35.26 -28.34
N SER A 57 -4.11 35.45 -27.56
CA SER A 57 -5.29 36.22 -28.00
C SER A 57 -4.96 37.69 -28.26
N LEU A 58 -4.13 38.33 -27.42
CA LEU A 58 -3.67 39.70 -27.67
C LEU A 58 -2.86 39.83 -28.96
N SER A 59 -2.03 38.84 -29.30
CA SER A 59 -1.31 38.82 -30.58
C SER A 59 -2.24 38.56 -31.76
N GLN A 60 -3.30 37.76 -31.60
CA GLN A 60 -4.26 37.49 -32.67
C GLN A 60 -5.13 38.71 -32.93
N ILE A 61 -5.72 39.31 -31.89
CA ILE A 61 -6.56 40.52 -31.98
C ILE A 61 -5.82 41.68 -32.65
N LYS A 62 -4.52 41.85 -32.37
CA LYS A 62 -3.69 42.87 -33.02
C LYS A 62 -3.53 42.64 -34.53
N LYS A 63 -3.60 41.39 -35.00
CA LYS A 63 -3.45 41.01 -36.42
C LYS A 63 -4.79 40.89 -37.15
N SER A 64 -5.84 40.40 -36.48
CA SER A 64 -7.14 40.11 -37.07
C SER A 64 -8.14 41.27 -36.99
N GLY A 65 -7.95 42.22 -36.07
CA GLY A 65 -8.90 43.31 -35.82
C GLY A 65 -10.18 42.87 -35.10
N GLU A 66 -10.20 41.65 -34.56
CA GLU A 66 -11.33 41.09 -33.82
C GLU A 66 -11.55 41.79 -32.47
N GLU A 67 -12.78 41.74 -31.95
CA GLU A 67 -13.10 42.25 -30.62
C GLU A 67 -12.69 41.25 -29.52
N GLY A 68 -12.57 41.73 -28.28
CA GLY A 68 -12.21 40.90 -27.13
C GLY A 68 -10.89 41.27 -26.44
N ARG A 69 -10.25 42.38 -26.83
CA ARG A 69 -9.01 42.86 -26.20
C ARG A 69 -9.15 43.08 -24.69
N GLY A 70 -10.26 43.66 -24.24
CA GLY A 70 -10.54 43.85 -22.82
C GLY A 70 -10.65 42.54 -22.05
N LEU A 71 -11.26 41.52 -22.66
CA LEU A 71 -11.42 40.19 -22.09
C LEU A 71 -10.08 39.46 -21.94
N ALA A 72 -9.22 39.56 -22.94
CA ALA A 72 -7.86 39.00 -22.91
C ALA A 72 -6.98 39.66 -21.84
N ILE A 73 -7.07 40.99 -21.69
CA ILE A 73 -6.35 41.72 -20.63
C ILE A 73 -6.87 41.30 -19.25
N ALA A 74 -8.19 41.21 -19.08
CA ALA A 74 -8.80 40.77 -17.82
C ALA A 74 -8.36 39.35 -17.44
N GLY A 75 -8.43 38.39 -18.38
CA GLY A 75 -7.98 37.01 -18.15
C GLY A 75 -6.50 36.92 -17.78
N LEU A 76 -5.64 37.71 -18.43
CA LEU A 76 -4.21 37.77 -18.14
C LEU A 76 -3.92 38.36 -16.75
N VAL A 77 -4.53 39.49 -16.40
CA VAL A 77 -4.36 40.13 -15.08
C VAL A 77 -4.82 39.20 -13.96
N ILE A 78 -6.00 38.58 -14.11
CA ILE A 78 -6.52 37.62 -13.13
C ILE A 78 -5.55 36.44 -12.98
N SER A 79 -5.04 35.89 -14.08
CA SER A 79 -4.13 34.74 -14.05
C SER A 79 -2.81 35.07 -13.33
N TYR A 80 -2.23 36.24 -13.55
CA TYR A 80 -1.02 36.66 -12.84
C TYR A 80 -1.29 36.87 -11.34
N LEU A 81 -2.40 37.50 -10.98
CA LEU A 81 -2.77 37.71 -9.57
C LEU A 81 -2.97 36.39 -8.83
N VAL A 82 -3.71 35.44 -9.43
CA VAL A 82 -3.93 34.10 -8.85
C VAL A 82 -2.59 33.37 -8.71
N THR A 83 -1.73 33.39 -9.73
CA THR A 83 -0.42 32.73 -9.69
C THR A 83 0.45 33.28 -8.57
N VAL A 84 0.54 34.61 -8.43
CA VAL A 84 1.31 35.25 -7.36
C VAL A 84 0.74 34.87 -5.98
N LEU A 85 -0.58 34.88 -5.83
CA LEU A 85 -1.23 34.51 -4.56
C LEU A 85 -0.98 33.04 -4.21
N THR A 86 -1.02 32.12 -5.18
CA THR A 86 -0.70 30.71 -4.96
C THR A 86 0.76 30.53 -4.54
N ILE A 87 1.71 31.20 -5.19
CA ILE A 87 3.12 31.13 -4.82
C ILE A 87 3.34 31.65 -3.39
N VAL A 88 2.74 32.79 -3.04
CA VAL A 88 2.81 33.35 -1.69
C VAL A 88 2.22 32.39 -0.65
N ALA A 89 1.07 31.77 -0.94
CA ALA A 89 0.45 30.80 -0.04
C ALA A 89 1.30 29.54 0.16
N VAL A 90 1.95 29.04 -0.90
CA VAL A 90 2.88 27.89 -0.80
C VAL A 90 4.10 28.23 0.05
N ILE A 91 4.70 29.40 -0.17
CA ILE A 91 5.86 29.87 0.61
C ILE A 91 5.46 30.07 2.08
N ALA A 92 4.33 30.72 2.35
CA ALA A 92 3.80 30.91 3.70
C ALA A 92 3.51 29.58 4.39
N GLY A 93 2.90 28.62 3.69
CA GLY A 93 2.64 27.27 4.18
C GLY A 93 3.93 26.50 4.52
N ALA A 94 4.95 26.57 3.66
CA ALA A 94 6.25 25.94 3.90
C ALA A 94 6.98 26.57 5.11
N MET A 95 6.93 27.90 5.25
CA MET A 95 7.49 28.59 6.40
C MET A 95 6.75 28.24 7.70
N PHE A 96 5.42 28.20 7.66
CA PHE A 96 4.58 27.82 8.80
C PHE A 96 4.83 26.38 9.23
N PHE A 97 4.89 25.43 8.28
CA PHE A 97 5.22 24.03 8.55
C PHE A 97 6.61 23.90 9.18
N SER A 98 7.60 24.61 8.64
CA SER A 98 8.97 24.63 9.17
C SER A 98 9.08 25.27 10.55
N TRP A 99 8.24 26.26 10.86
CA TRP A 99 8.16 26.87 12.19
C TRP A 99 7.46 25.94 13.19
N MET A 100 6.34 25.33 12.80
CA MET A 100 5.59 24.39 13.65
C MET A 100 6.38 23.12 13.96
N ALA A 101 7.13 22.58 13.00
CA ALA A 101 8.05 21.46 13.22
C ALA A 101 9.13 21.81 14.26
N ARG A 102 9.67 23.04 14.21
CA ARG A 102 10.65 23.54 15.18
C ARG A 102 10.04 23.79 16.57
N GLU A 103 8.79 24.24 16.63
CA GLU A 103 8.09 24.51 17.89
C GLU A 103 7.66 23.22 18.61
N LEU A 104 7.26 22.18 17.87
CA LEU A 104 7.02 20.84 18.42
C LEU A 104 8.29 20.21 19.02
N GLN A 105 9.46 20.48 18.43
CA GLN A 105 10.74 20.06 19.01
C GLN A 105 11.11 20.85 20.28
N ARG A 106 10.66 22.11 20.41
CA ARG A 106 10.92 22.96 21.59
C ARG A 106 9.96 22.69 22.76
N SER A 107 8.73 22.28 22.46
CA SER A 107 7.66 22.12 23.45
C SER A 107 7.53 20.69 24.03
N GLY A 108 8.35 19.73 23.58
CA GLY A 108 8.39 18.35 24.09
C GLY A 108 8.93 18.15 25.52
N GLY A 109 8.87 19.17 26.38
CA GLY A 109 9.45 19.17 27.72
C GLY A 109 8.52 19.77 28.79
N ALA A 110 7.32 19.21 28.97
CA ALA A 110 6.53 19.41 30.19
C ALA A 110 5.69 18.16 30.49
N GLY A 111 6.09 17.43 31.53
CA GLY A 111 5.51 16.14 31.90
C GLY A 111 4.12 16.25 32.54
N ILE A 112 3.25 15.30 32.22
CA ILE A 112 2.05 14.97 32.99
C ILE A 112 2.36 13.67 33.76
N PRO A 113 2.19 13.63 35.10
CA PRO A 113 2.44 12.42 35.88
C PRO A 113 1.23 11.49 35.78
N GLY A 114 1.44 10.27 35.26
CA GLY A 114 0.42 9.23 35.28
C GLY A 114 0.80 7.97 34.51
N ARG A 115 1.27 6.96 35.25
CA ARG A 115 1.50 5.54 34.87
C ARG A 115 2.86 5.18 34.21
N THR A 116 3.84 4.89 35.06
CA THR A 116 4.88 3.85 34.88
C THR A 116 4.25 2.57 34.28
N THR A 117 4.79 1.81 33.32
CA THR A 117 6.09 1.75 32.64
C THR A 117 5.93 0.76 31.47
N SER A 118 6.48 1.07 30.29
CA SER A 118 7.12 0.09 29.40
C SER A 118 8.02 0.85 28.42
N THR A 119 9.31 0.84 28.74
CA THR A 119 10.52 0.96 27.89
C THR A 119 10.50 1.92 26.70
N GLY A 120 11.42 2.90 26.78
CA GLY A 120 11.61 3.98 25.83
C GLY A 120 12.04 3.58 24.41
N PRO A 121 12.28 4.60 23.56
CA PRO A 121 12.79 4.38 22.21
C PRO A 121 14.26 3.91 22.29
N GLY A 122 14.59 2.75 21.70
CA GLY A 122 15.96 2.52 21.21
C GLY A 122 16.84 1.44 21.83
N SER A 123 16.35 0.29 22.31
CA SER A 123 17.25 -0.82 22.66
C SER A 123 17.76 -1.61 21.46
N GLY A 124 17.15 -1.48 20.27
CA GLY A 124 17.45 -2.34 19.12
C GLY A 124 17.10 -3.81 19.39
N GLU A 125 16.21 -4.09 20.33
CA GLU A 125 15.78 -5.43 20.77
C GLU A 125 14.31 -5.66 20.50
N LEU A 126 13.91 -6.93 20.40
CA LEU A 126 12.50 -7.29 20.48
C LEU A 126 11.89 -6.78 21.81
N PRO A 127 10.67 -6.23 21.78
CA PRO A 127 10.03 -5.72 22.98
C PRO A 127 9.71 -6.86 23.97
N PRO A 128 9.61 -6.56 25.27
CA PRO A 128 9.09 -7.52 26.23
C PRO A 128 7.66 -7.92 25.86
N PHE A 129 7.31 -9.19 26.09
CA PHE A 129 5.97 -9.68 25.81
C PHE A 129 4.99 -9.32 26.93
N ALA A 130 4.03 -8.46 26.61
CA ALA A 130 2.83 -8.23 27.40
C ALA A 130 1.65 -8.99 26.76
N PRO A 131 1.09 -10.03 27.42
CA PRO A 131 0.02 -10.84 26.85
C PRO A 131 -1.27 -10.03 26.71
N PRO A 132 -1.84 -9.90 25.49
CA PRO A 132 -3.13 -9.23 25.33
C PRO A 132 -4.26 -10.08 25.94
N ALA A 133 -5.28 -9.42 26.51
CA ALA A 133 -6.44 -10.11 27.11
C ALA A 133 -7.20 -10.98 26.10
N SER A 134 -7.17 -10.62 24.82
CA SER A 134 -7.80 -11.33 23.70
C SER A 134 -6.90 -12.37 23.05
N ARG A 135 -5.74 -12.71 23.64
CA ARG A 135 -4.79 -13.68 23.07
C ARG A 135 -5.48 -15.01 22.75
N GLY A 136 -5.41 -15.42 21.49
CA GLY A 136 -6.05 -16.64 21.01
C GLY A 136 -7.58 -16.65 21.10
N ALA A 137 -8.23 -15.54 21.46
CA ALA A 137 -9.68 -15.52 21.65
C ALA A 137 -10.46 -15.52 20.32
N ASN A 138 -9.89 -14.94 19.26
CA ASN A 138 -10.56 -14.77 17.97
C ASN A 138 -9.59 -14.86 16.78
N CYS A 139 -8.96 -16.02 16.59
CA CYS A 139 -8.13 -16.25 15.42
C CYS A 139 -9.00 -16.36 14.16
N THR A 140 -8.68 -15.60 13.12
CA THR A 140 -9.40 -15.61 11.85
C THR A 140 -8.44 -15.78 10.68
N TYR A 141 -8.90 -16.46 9.63
CA TYR A 141 -8.10 -16.82 8.46
C TYR A 141 -8.88 -16.51 7.17
N PRO A 142 -9.15 -15.22 6.89
CA PRO A 142 -9.87 -14.84 5.68
C PRO A 142 -9.15 -15.32 4.42
N ALA A 143 -9.93 -15.86 3.49
CA ALA A 143 -9.43 -16.29 2.19
C ALA A 143 -8.81 -15.12 1.39
N THR A 144 -7.78 -15.42 0.63
CA THR A 144 -7.17 -14.49 -0.33
C THR A 144 -7.82 -14.61 -1.71
N ALA A 145 -7.59 -13.62 -2.59
CA ALA A 145 -8.04 -13.70 -3.98
C ALA A 145 -7.30 -14.81 -4.76
N THR A 146 -6.04 -15.05 -4.41
CA THR A 146 -5.26 -16.19 -4.91
C THR A 146 -5.66 -17.45 -4.14
N PRO A 147 -6.03 -18.55 -4.83
CA PRO A 147 -6.24 -19.85 -4.19
C PRO A 147 -4.97 -20.40 -3.54
N ALA A 148 -5.10 -21.49 -2.80
CA ALA A 148 -3.96 -22.19 -2.23
C ALA A 148 -3.14 -22.91 -3.31
N ASP A 149 -1.81 -22.85 -3.22
CA ASP A 149 -0.92 -23.54 -4.15
C ASP A 149 -0.84 -25.07 -3.90
N LYS A 150 -1.22 -25.51 -2.70
CA LYS A 150 -1.45 -26.92 -2.36
C LYS A 150 -2.80 -27.08 -1.67
N PRO A 151 -3.51 -28.20 -1.90
CA PRO A 151 -4.78 -28.47 -1.22
C PRO A 151 -4.62 -28.40 0.29
N ASN A 152 -5.49 -27.62 0.95
CA ASN A 152 -5.59 -27.56 2.39
C ASN A 152 -7.00 -27.13 2.80
N LYS A 153 -7.33 -27.34 4.06
CA LYS A 153 -8.50 -26.80 4.74
C LYS A 153 -8.04 -25.64 5.62
N LEU A 154 -8.90 -24.62 5.72
CA LEU A 154 -8.69 -23.51 6.62
C LEU A 154 -8.47 -24.03 8.06
N PRO A 155 -7.51 -23.44 8.80
CA PRO A 155 -7.33 -23.74 10.20
C PRO A 155 -8.56 -23.32 11.02
N ARG A 156 -8.69 -23.87 12.22
CA ARG A 156 -9.84 -23.61 13.09
C ARG A 156 -9.90 -22.14 13.51
N THR A 157 -11.01 -21.48 13.18
CA THR A 157 -11.33 -20.08 13.52
C THR A 157 -11.92 -19.95 14.93
N GLY A 158 -11.81 -18.76 15.51
CA GLY A 158 -12.37 -18.40 16.81
C GLY A 158 -11.37 -18.62 17.95
N LYS A 159 -11.86 -19.17 19.07
CA LYS A 159 -11.03 -19.37 20.26
C LYS A 159 -10.04 -20.52 20.08
N VAL A 160 -8.75 -20.23 20.09
CA VAL A 160 -7.64 -21.18 20.01
C VAL A 160 -6.98 -21.36 21.39
N PRO A 161 -6.71 -22.61 21.83
CA PRO A 161 -5.98 -22.87 23.07
C PRO A 161 -4.57 -22.28 23.05
N THR A 162 -4.21 -21.56 24.11
CA THR A 162 -2.83 -21.08 24.36
C THR A 162 -2.07 -22.01 25.32
N SER A 163 -2.60 -23.21 25.55
CA SER A 163 -2.03 -24.27 26.38
C SER A 163 -1.98 -25.58 25.56
N PRO A 164 -0.86 -26.32 25.56
CA PRO A 164 0.40 -25.99 26.22
C PRO A 164 1.01 -24.68 25.68
N ALA A 165 1.82 -24.02 26.50
CA ALA A 165 2.46 -22.75 26.14
C ALA A 165 3.41 -22.90 24.94
N THR A 166 3.88 -24.12 24.72
CA THR A 166 4.81 -24.51 23.70
C THR A 166 4.30 -25.76 22.99
N VAL A 167 4.47 -25.82 21.67
CA VAL A 167 4.18 -27.00 20.85
C VAL A 167 5.47 -27.36 20.12
N ASN A 168 5.90 -28.61 20.19
CA ASN A 168 7.11 -29.06 19.49
C ASN A 168 6.76 -29.67 18.14
N ALA A 169 7.63 -29.47 17.16
CA ALA A 169 7.51 -30.06 15.84
C ALA A 169 8.88 -30.35 15.23
N THR A 170 9.01 -31.49 14.59
CA THR A 170 10.20 -31.86 13.82
C THR A 170 10.00 -31.53 12.34
N MET A 171 10.85 -30.65 11.79
CA MET A 171 10.92 -30.38 10.35
C MET A 171 12.04 -31.22 9.72
N VAL A 172 11.67 -32.24 8.96
CA VAL A 172 12.62 -33.08 8.22
C VAL A 172 12.91 -32.44 6.88
N THR A 173 14.17 -32.13 6.59
CA THR A 173 14.60 -31.57 5.30
C THR A 173 15.53 -32.51 4.54
N SER A 174 15.88 -32.16 3.29
CA SER A 174 16.95 -32.82 2.54
C SER A 174 18.34 -32.62 3.13
N ALA A 175 18.54 -31.62 4.00
CA ALA A 175 19.82 -31.30 4.63
C ALA A 175 19.96 -31.87 6.06
N GLY A 176 18.84 -32.23 6.70
CA GLY A 176 18.82 -32.70 8.09
C GLY A 176 17.47 -32.43 8.76
N ALA A 177 17.31 -32.93 9.98
CA ALA A 177 16.16 -32.60 10.83
C ALA A 177 16.41 -31.29 11.56
N ILE A 178 15.35 -30.50 11.71
CA ILE A 178 15.35 -29.21 12.39
C ILE A 178 14.19 -29.23 13.39
N ASP A 179 14.49 -29.26 14.68
CA ASP A 179 13.48 -29.34 15.71
C ASP A 179 13.02 -27.93 16.08
N LEU A 180 11.70 -27.74 16.11
CA LEU A 180 11.03 -26.45 16.31
C LEU A 180 10.28 -26.45 17.63
N GLN A 181 10.55 -25.43 18.44
CA GLN A 181 9.80 -25.10 19.63
C GLN A 181 8.86 -23.92 19.34
N LEU A 182 7.58 -24.19 19.07
CA LEU A 182 6.58 -23.19 18.69
C LEU A 182 5.97 -22.49 19.92
N ASP A 183 5.95 -21.17 19.93
CA ASP A 183 5.50 -20.33 21.06
C ASP A 183 3.99 -20.05 21.00
N ASN A 184 3.20 -21.07 21.32
CA ASN A 184 1.73 -21.00 21.35
C ASN A 184 1.21 -19.96 22.38
N ALA A 185 1.99 -19.66 23.41
CA ALA A 185 1.65 -18.65 24.39
C ALA A 185 1.85 -17.21 23.88
N LYS A 186 2.69 -16.96 22.88
CA LYS A 186 2.87 -15.61 22.30
C LYS A 186 2.16 -15.41 20.97
N ALA A 187 2.07 -16.46 20.16
CA ALA A 187 1.52 -16.40 18.81
C ALA A 187 0.54 -17.57 18.52
N PRO A 188 -0.55 -17.72 19.31
CA PRO A 188 -1.46 -18.86 19.18
C PRO A 188 -2.15 -18.97 17.82
N CYS A 189 -2.51 -17.86 17.16
CA CYS A 189 -3.15 -17.95 15.85
C CYS A 189 -2.15 -18.43 14.79
N THR A 190 -0.92 -17.95 14.88
CA THR A 190 0.18 -18.36 14.01
C THR A 190 0.51 -19.84 14.20
N VAL A 191 0.68 -20.29 15.44
CA VAL A 191 0.95 -21.69 15.76
C VAL A 191 -0.19 -22.59 15.31
N ASN A 192 -1.45 -22.20 15.54
CA ASN A 192 -2.62 -22.96 15.05
C ASN A 192 -2.65 -23.06 13.51
N SER A 193 -2.29 -21.99 12.79
CA SER A 193 -2.15 -22.01 11.34
C SER A 193 -1.06 -22.98 10.89
N PHE A 194 0.14 -22.85 11.46
CA PHE A 194 1.31 -23.66 11.11
C PHE A 194 1.07 -25.15 11.38
N VAL A 195 0.57 -25.47 12.58
CA VAL A 195 0.22 -26.83 13.00
C VAL A 195 -0.83 -27.44 12.08
N SER A 196 -1.88 -26.69 11.76
CA SER A 196 -2.94 -27.18 10.86
C SER A 196 -2.41 -27.48 9.46
N LEU A 197 -1.52 -26.64 8.92
CA LEU A 197 -0.88 -26.88 7.62
C LEU A 197 0.07 -28.09 7.67
N ALA A 198 0.88 -28.21 8.72
CA ALA A 198 1.80 -29.33 8.91
C ALA A 198 1.07 -30.67 9.01
N GLN A 199 0.00 -30.75 9.81
CA GLN A 199 -0.82 -31.96 9.94
C GLN A 199 -1.50 -32.39 8.63
N GLN A 200 -1.68 -31.46 7.69
CA GLN A 200 -2.25 -31.72 6.38
C GLN A 200 -1.19 -32.08 5.32
N GLY A 201 0.09 -32.14 5.70
CA GLY A 201 1.20 -32.37 4.76
C GLY A 201 1.41 -31.21 3.77
N TYR A 202 0.90 -30.01 4.08
CA TYR A 202 0.99 -28.86 3.16
C TYR A 202 2.44 -28.48 2.87
N PHE A 203 3.33 -28.66 3.84
CA PHE A 203 4.76 -28.39 3.71
C PHE A 203 5.57 -29.54 3.11
N ASP A 204 4.97 -30.71 2.88
CA ASP A 204 5.67 -31.86 2.33
C ASP A 204 6.15 -31.55 0.91
N ASP A 205 7.37 -31.96 0.58
CA ASP A 205 8.05 -31.66 -0.69
C ASP A 205 8.02 -30.17 -1.07
N THR A 206 8.30 -29.29 -0.10
CA THR A 206 8.29 -27.83 -0.28
C THR A 206 9.70 -27.26 -0.19
N PRO A 207 10.18 -26.49 -1.18
CA PRO A 207 11.54 -25.94 -1.14
C PRO A 207 11.66 -24.77 -0.14
N CYS A 208 12.84 -24.66 0.47
CA CYS A 208 13.31 -23.41 1.05
C CYS A 208 13.94 -22.59 -0.09
N HIS A 209 13.20 -21.57 -0.54
CA HIS A 209 13.47 -20.90 -1.80
C HIS A 209 14.41 -19.69 -1.67
N ARG A 210 14.69 -19.26 -0.44
CA ARG A 210 15.54 -18.08 -0.20
C ARG A 210 16.43 -18.28 1.02
N LEU A 211 17.71 -18.00 0.82
CA LEU A 211 18.75 -17.87 1.82
C LEU A 211 19.30 -16.46 1.71
N ALA A 212 19.35 -15.75 2.83
CA ALA A 212 20.08 -14.50 2.96
C ALA A 212 21.26 -14.73 3.90
N ASP A 213 22.43 -14.23 3.52
CA ASP A 213 23.70 -14.33 4.22
C ASP A 213 24.44 -12.99 4.09
N SER A 214 23.99 -12.00 4.87
CA SER A 214 24.61 -10.68 4.95
C SER A 214 24.83 -10.26 6.41
N PRO A 215 25.62 -9.19 6.67
CA PRO A 215 25.85 -8.69 8.03
C PRO A 215 24.59 -8.22 8.77
N THR A 216 23.51 -7.89 8.05
CA THR A 216 22.26 -7.38 8.64
C THR A 216 21.12 -8.39 8.61
N LEU A 217 21.18 -9.39 7.72
CA LEU A 217 20.14 -10.40 7.55
C LEU A 217 20.78 -11.77 7.27
N SER A 218 20.54 -12.72 8.18
CA SER A 218 21.00 -14.10 8.10
C SER A 218 19.84 -15.05 8.36
N MET A 219 19.13 -15.45 7.30
CA MET A 219 17.94 -16.29 7.41
C MET A 219 17.73 -17.27 6.26
N LEU A 220 17.07 -18.40 6.56
CA LEU A 220 16.57 -19.38 5.60
C LEU A 220 15.04 -19.32 5.56
N GLN A 221 14.46 -18.98 4.40
CA GLN A 221 13.02 -18.83 4.19
C GLN A 221 12.44 -20.03 3.42
N CYS A 222 11.33 -20.55 3.94
CA CYS A 222 10.62 -21.73 3.44
C CYS A 222 9.10 -21.52 3.48
N GLY A 223 8.32 -22.56 3.18
CA GLY A 223 6.86 -22.58 3.36
C GLY A 223 6.05 -22.07 2.16
N ASP A 224 6.70 -21.85 1.01
CA ASP A 224 6.04 -21.61 -0.28
C ASP A 224 6.08 -22.89 -1.13
N PRO A 225 4.95 -23.60 -1.33
CA PRO A 225 4.89 -24.80 -2.17
C PRO A 225 5.42 -24.64 -3.59
N THR A 226 5.33 -23.43 -4.15
CA THR A 226 5.78 -23.13 -5.52
C THR A 226 7.28 -22.87 -5.60
N GLY A 227 7.91 -22.52 -4.46
CA GLY A 227 9.30 -22.09 -4.41
C GLY A 227 9.59 -20.74 -5.08
N THR A 228 8.57 -19.94 -5.38
CA THR A 228 8.73 -18.66 -6.09
C THR A 228 8.87 -17.45 -5.15
N GLY A 229 8.55 -17.64 -3.86
CA GLY A 229 8.41 -16.59 -2.86
C GLY A 229 7.04 -15.90 -2.89
N ARG A 230 6.14 -16.29 -3.78
CA ARG A 230 4.82 -15.65 -3.97
C ARG A 230 3.64 -16.55 -3.62
N GLY A 231 3.87 -17.84 -3.40
CA GLY A 231 2.81 -18.77 -3.06
C GLY A 231 2.35 -18.69 -1.60
N GLY A 232 1.25 -19.36 -1.30
CA GLY A 232 0.65 -19.37 0.01
C GLY A 232 -0.57 -20.31 0.13
N PRO A 233 -1.21 -20.33 1.31
CA PRO A 233 -2.20 -21.35 1.65
C PRO A 233 -3.62 -20.96 1.22
N GLY A 234 -3.78 -19.88 0.43
CA GLY A 234 -5.08 -19.38 0.00
C GLY A 234 -5.83 -18.56 1.04
N TYR A 235 -5.17 -18.20 2.15
CA TYR A 235 -5.69 -17.33 3.19
C TYR A 235 -4.57 -16.47 3.80
N ARG A 236 -4.97 -15.47 4.56
CA ARG A 236 -4.07 -14.63 5.36
C ARG A 236 -4.57 -14.46 6.80
N PHE A 237 -3.70 -14.04 7.70
CA PHE A 237 -4.08 -13.71 9.08
C PHE A 237 -3.18 -12.62 9.70
N THR A 238 -3.67 -12.04 10.79
CA THR A 238 -3.07 -10.89 11.47
C THR A 238 -1.72 -11.21 12.11
N ASN A 239 -0.86 -10.19 12.26
CA ASN A 239 0.37 -10.32 13.02
C ASN A 239 0.08 -10.50 14.53
N GLU A 240 1.00 -11.19 15.22
CA GLU A 240 0.98 -11.34 16.68
C GLU A 240 2.27 -10.74 17.27
N TYR A 241 2.87 -11.35 18.28
CA TYR A 241 4.14 -10.87 18.85
C TYR A 241 5.25 -10.87 17.78
N PRO A 242 6.09 -9.82 17.68
CA PRO A 242 6.16 -8.62 18.53
C PRO A 242 5.24 -7.47 18.08
N THR A 243 4.62 -7.54 16.90
CA THR A 243 3.82 -6.45 16.32
C THR A 243 2.73 -5.96 17.27
N ASN A 244 2.05 -6.87 17.96
CA ASN A 244 0.99 -6.54 18.91
C ASN A 244 1.47 -5.88 20.23
N GLN A 245 2.77 -5.64 20.38
CA GLN A 245 3.35 -4.87 21.49
C GLN A 245 3.44 -3.38 21.18
N PHE A 246 3.14 -2.99 19.94
CA PHE A 246 3.17 -1.61 19.47
C PHE A 246 1.76 -1.10 19.19
N ARG A 247 1.61 0.24 19.20
CA ARG A 247 0.37 0.85 18.74
C ARG A 247 0.27 0.76 17.22
N PRO A 248 -0.93 0.73 16.63
CA PRO A 248 -1.07 0.89 15.19
C PRO A 248 -0.35 2.16 14.70
N PHE A 249 0.41 2.04 13.61
CA PHE A 249 1.21 3.11 13.02
C PHE A 249 2.33 3.70 13.91
N ASP A 250 2.74 2.98 14.95
CA ASP A 250 3.89 3.38 15.76
C ASP A 250 5.15 3.48 14.88
N PRO A 251 5.89 4.62 14.89
CA PRO A 251 7.12 4.77 14.13
C PRO A 251 8.18 3.70 14.44
N ALA A 252 8.15 3.10 15.64
CA ALA A 252 9.04 2.00 16.00
C ALA A 252 8.84 0.75 15.13
N LEU A 253 7.68 0.59 14.48
CA LEU A 253 7.42 -0.49 13.52
C LEU A 253 8.26 -0.38 12.24
N GLN A 254 8.93 0.76 12.00
CA GLN A 254 9.85 0.96 10.88
C GLN A 254 11.32 0.82 11.29
N GLN A 255 11.59 0.64 12.59
CA GLN A 255 12.96 0.57 13.11
C GLN A 255 13.39 -0.89 13.23
N GLY A 256 14.61 -1.19 12.80
CA GLY A 256 15.19 -2.52 12.97
C GLY A 256 15.37 -2.86 14.45
N VAL A 257 14.87 -4.02 14.85
CA VAL A 257 15.16 -4.65 16.13
C VAL A 257 15.87 -5.98 15.89
N ARG A 258 16.63 -6.45 16.88
CA ARG A 258 17.35 -7.70 16.79
C ARG A 258 16.40 -8.87 16.94
N TYR A 259 16.32 -9.69 15.90
CA TYR A 259 15.78 -11.04 15.92
C TYR A 259 16.95 -11.98 16.23
N PRO A 260 16.98 -12.61 17.42
CA PRO A 260 18.12 -13.45 17.81
C PRO A 260 18.27 -14.69 16.92
N ARG A 261 19.49 -15.22 16.84
CA ARG A 261 19.77 -16.56 16.33
C ARG A 261 18.80 -17.60 16.92
N GLY A 262 18.31 -18.49 16.07
CA GLY A 262 17.31 -19.49 16.41
C GLY A 262 15.87 -19.04 16.23
N THR A 263 15.60 -17.77 15.94
CA THR A 263 14.21 -17.28 15.82
C THR A 263 13.51 -17.86 14.60
N VAL A 264 12.27 -18.35 14.79
CA VAL A 264 11.35 -18.71 13.71
C VAL A 264 10.26 -17.64 13.62
N ALA A 265 10.12 -17.03 12.45
CA ALA A 265 9.17 -15.95 12.23
C ALA A 265 8.43 -16.07 10.90
N MET A 266 7.22 -15.53 10.84
CA MET A 266 6.41 -15.52 9.62
C MET A 266 6.99 -14.54 8.62
N ALA A 267 7.15 -14.98 7.37
CA ALA A 267 7.33 -14.06 6.24
C ALA A 267 5.96 -13.45 5.88
N ASN A 268 5.97 -12.19 5.44
CA ASN A 268 4.77 -11.48 5.03
C ASN A 268 5.09 -10.41 3.97
N SER A 269 4.04 -9.90 3.33
CA SER A 269 4.11 -8.84 2.31
C SER A 269 3.54 -7.52 2.84
N GLY A 270 3.71 -7.28 4.14
CA GLY A 270 3.14 -6.15 4.87
C GLY A 270 2.28 -6.59 6.05
N PRO A 271 1.78 -5.63 6.85
CA PRO A 271 1.00 -5.91 8.05
C PRO A 271 -0.19 -6.83 7.77
N ASP A 272 -0.40 -7.81 8.65
CA ASP A 272 -1.54 -8.73 8.64
C ASP A 272 -1.70 -9.58 7.37
N THR A 273 -0.57 -9.89 6.72
CA THR A 273 -0.51 -10.75 5.52
C THR A 273 0.20 -12.07 5.74
N ASN A 274 0.25 -12.56 6.99
CA ASN A 274 0.87 -13.87 7.26
C ASN A 274 0.10 -14.97 6.52
N GLY A 275 0.82 -15.91 5.93
CA GLY A 275 0.27 -17.07 5.22
C GLY A 275 0.94 -18.36 5.68
N SER A 276 1.64 -19.03 4.78
CA SER A 276 2.38 -20.27 5.07
C SER A 276 3.89 -20.09 5.12
N GLN A 277 4.41 -19.00 4.56
CA GLN A 277 5.85 -18.76 4.47
C GLN A 277 6.42 -18.33 5.83
N PHE A 278 7.56 -18.89 6.18
CA PHE A 278 8.29 -18.58 7.41
C PHE A 278 9.78 -18.57 7.14
N PHE A 279 10.55 -17.99 8.05
CA PHE A 279 12.01 -18.01 7.99
C PHE A 279 12.62 -18.35 9.35
N ILE A 280 13.81 -18.95 9.28
CA ILE A 280 14.66 -19.26 10.42
C ILE A 280 15.85 -18.32 10.39
N VAL A 281 16.05 -17.57 11.47
CA VAL A 281 17.21 -16.71 11.68
C VAL A 281 18.36 -17.54 12.24
N TYR A 282 19.45 -17.70 11.49
CA TYR A 282 20.60 -18.53 11.92
C TYR A 282 21.79 -17.69 12.45
N ARG A 283 21.76 -16.37 12.29
CA ARG A 283 22.57 -15.41 13.06
C ARG A 283 21.74 -14.17 13.38
N ASP A 284 22.05 -13.50 14.48
CA ASP A 284 21.37 -12.28 14.90
C ASP A 284 21.15 -11.33 13.71
N SER A 285 19.89 -10.96 13.48
CA SER A 285 19.47 -10.18 12.32
C SER A 285 18.65 -8.97 12.73
N MET A 286 18.77 -7.87 11.99
CA MET A 286 18.04 -6.63 12.27
C MET A 286 16.85 -6.52 11.33
N LEU A 287 15.64 -6.66 11.89
CA LEU A 287 14.39 -6.61 11.13
C LEU A 287 13.39 -5.70 11.84
N PRO A 288 12.51 -4.98 11.11
CA PRO A 288 11.39 -4.31 11.74
C PRO A 288 10.54 -5.28 12.57
N PRO A 289 9.95 -4.86 13.71
CA PRO A 289 9.13 -5.72 14.58
C PRO A 289 7.73 -5.99 14.00
N THR A 290 7.67 -6.25 12.69
CA THR A 290 6.45 -6.53 11.91
C THR A 290 6.37 -7.98 11.44
N TYR A 291 7.37 -8.80 11.75
CA TYR A 291 7.37 -10.23 11.46
C TYR A 291 7.04 -11.01 12.72
N THR A 292 5.93 -11.76 12.68
CA THR A 292 5.44 -12.52 13.83
C THR A 292 6.45 -13.58 14.23
N VAL A 293 7.02 -13.48 15.43
CA VAL A 293 7.87 -14.51 16.02
C VAL A 293 6.98 -15.56 16.66
N PHE A 294 7.08 -16.80 16.19
CA PHE A 294 6.19 -17.88 16.63
C PHE A 294 6.93 -19.15 17.05
N GLY A 295 8.26 -19.13 17.11
CA GLY A 295 9.01 -20.25 17.65
C GLY A 295 10.51 -20.04 17.66
N ARG A 296 11.21 -21.09 18.06
CA ARG A 296 12.66 -21.20 17.98
C ARG A 296 13.09 -22.55 17.45
N VAL A 297 14.30 -22.59 16.89
CA VAL A 297 15.00 -23.81 16.53
C VAL A 297 15.91 -24.22 17.67
N ASP A 298 16.07 -25.53 17.88
CA ASP A 298 17.06 -26.07 18.80
C ASP A 298 18.49 -25.93 18.25
N GLU A 299 19.51 -26.22 19.07
CA GLU A 299 20.90 -26.01 18.66
C GLU A 299 21.31 -26.92 17.48
N LYS A 300 20.84 -28.17 17.47
CA LYS A 300 21.16 -29.13 16.41
C LYS A 300 20.49 -28.76 15.08
N GLY A 301 19.24 -28.28 15.13
CA GLY A 301 18.58 -27.72 13.96
C GLY A 301 19.28 -26.47 13.45
N LEU A 302 19.84 -25.63 14.32
CA LEU A 302 20.62 -24.47 13.92
C LEU A 302 21.93 -24.83 13.22
N GLU A 303 22.66 -25.83 13.72
CA GLU A 303 23.84 -26.37 13.02
C GLU A 303 23.49 -26.80 11.57
N THR A 304 22.33 -27.45 11.40
CA THR A 304 21.84 -27.84 10.06
C THR A 304 21.59 -26.63 9.16
N VAL A 305 21.01 -25.55 9.69
CA VAL A 305 20.74 -24.31 8.92
C VAL A 305 22.04 -23.55 8.63
N GLU A 306 22.99 -23.55 9.55
CA GLU A 306 24.31 -22.95 9.35
C GLU A 306 25.13 -23.70 8.29
N ASP A 307 25.06 -25.03 8.24
CA ASP A 307 25.69 -25.83 7.18
C ASP A 307 25.11 -25.52 5.79
N ILE A 308 23.81 -25.25 5.71
CA ILE A 308 23.17 -24.75 4.48
C ILE A 308 23.75 -23.39 4.10
N ALA A 309 23.90 -22.48 5.06
CA ALA A 309 24.46 -21.14 4.82
C ALA A 309 25.93 -21.21 4.38
N VAL A 310 26.76 -22.03 5.04
CA VAL A 310 28.17 -22.26 4.68
C VAL A 310 28.33 -22.81 3.26
N ALA A 311 27.39 -23.65 2.79
CA ALA A 311 27.39 -24.11 1.41
C ALA A 311 27.17 -22.95 0.40
N GLY A 312 26.58 -21.85 0.85
CA GLY A 312 26.44 -20.60 0.14
C GLY A 312 25.13 -20.48 -0.65
N ILE A 313 25.01 -19.35 -1.34
CA ILE A 313 23.87 -18.99 -2.18
C ILE A 313 24.21 -19.25 -3.65
N ALA A 314 23.21 -19.66 -4.44
CA ALA A 314 23.36 -19.89 -5.86
C ALA A 314 23.86 -18.61 -6.56
N GLY A 315 24.92 -18.72 -7.37
CA GLY A 315 25.56 -17.57 -8.00
C GLY A 315 26.48 -16.75 -7.09
N GLY A 316 26.63 -17.09 -5.80
CA GLY A 316 27.56 -16.44 -4.88
C GLY A 316 27.12 -15.06 -4.38
N ALA A 317 25.84 -14.72 -4.52
CA ALA A 317 25.25 -13.50 -3.96
C ALA A 317 25.04 -13.60 -2.43
N GLU A 318 24.68 -12.49 -1.79
CA GLU A 318 24.29 -12.46 -0.35
C GLU A 318 22.80 -12.76 -0.12
N ASP A 319 21.99 -12.81 -1.18
CA ASP A 319 20.57 -13.15 -1.11
C ASP A 319 20.16 -13.89 -2.39
N GLY A 320 19.45 -15.00 -2.24
CA GLY A 320 18.94 -15.78 -3.37
C GLY A 320 18.58 -17.20 -2.98
N GLN A 321 18.52 -18.09 -3.97
CA GLN A 321 18.27 -19.51 -3.70
C GLN A 321 19.48 -20.15 -3.01
N PRO A 322 19.29 -21.07 -2.05
CA PRO A 322 20.38 -21.88 -1.51
C PRO A 322 21.17 -22.58 -2.64
N LYS A 323 22.51 -22.57 -2.57
CA LYS A 323 23.36 -23.24 -3.58
C LYS A 323 23.11 -24.75 -3.62
N ARG A 324 22.90 -25.35 -2.45
CA ARG A 324 22.39 -26.71 -2.31
C ARG A 324 20.88 -26.62 -2.06
N PRO A 325 20.03 -27.10 -2.98
CA PRO A 325 18.58 -27.04 -2.79
C PRO A 325 18.16 -27.74 -1.49
N VAL A 326 17.36 -27.03 -0.70
CA VAL A 326 16.81 -27.54 0.56
C VAL A 326 15.31 -27.74 0.37
N THR A 327 14.84 -28.96 0.65
CA THR A 327 13.43 -29.33 0.55
C THR A 327 12.95 -29.83 1.90
N ILE A 328 11.86 -29.25 2.39
CA ILE A 328 11.09 -29.80 3.51
C ILE A 328 10.43 -31.07 2.99
N ARG A 329 10.81 -32.22 3.56
CA ARG A 329 10.20 -33.52 3.26
C ARG A 329 8.90 -33.70 4.05
N SER A 330 8.91 -33.30 5.31
CA SER A 330 7.70 -33.27 6.14
C SER A 330 7.90 -32.41 7.38
N ILE A 331 6.79 -31.91 7.95
CA ILE A 331 6.76 -31.34 9.30
C ILE A 331 5.78 -32.14 10.14
N ARG A 332 6.25 -32.66 11.28
CA ARG A 332 5.43 -33.48 12.18
C ARG A 332 5.45 -32.90 13.57
N LEU A 333 4.33 -32.98 14.28
CA LEU A 333 4.28 -32.65 15.70
C LEU A 333 4.83 -33.84 16.49
N ASP A 334 5.45 -33.55 17.63
CA ASP A 334 6.00 -34.55 18.54
C ASP A 334 4.96 -35.05 19.56
#